data_AF-A0A1Y5E191-F1
#
_entry.id   AF-A0A1Y5E191-F1
#
_cell.length_a   1.000
_cell.length_b   1.000
_cell.length_c   1.000
_cell.angle_alpha   90.00
_cell.angle_beta   90.00
_cell.angle_gamma   90.00
#
_symmetry.space_group_name_H-M   'P 1'
#
loop_
_entity.id
_entity.type
_entity.pdbx_description
1 polymer ?
#
loop_
_entity_poly.entity_id
_entity_poly.type
_entity_poly.pdbx_seq_one_letter_code
_entity_poly.pdbx_strand_id
1 'polypeptide(L)'
;MEIHADTAGTIVSLPNILNLSVAEELKEKFLQQIPVKGDLELDADHVETITTPCIQVIISAGLSVEDSGNKLAIHNPSQAFSDAFRDLGLIDLLEKWKV
;
A
#
# COMPACT_ATOMS: atom_id res chain seq x y z
N MET A 1 -3.99 -20.30 28.63
CA MET A 1 -2.80 -19.55 28.21
C MET A 1 -2.70 -19.73 26.71
N GLU A 2 -3.38 -18.88 25.94
CA GLU A 2 -3.05 -18.62 24.54
C GLU A 2 -3.37 -17.14 24.35
N ILE A 3 -2.31 -16.34 24.38
CA ILE A 3 -2.35 -14.94 23.97
C ILE A 3 -2.45 -14.97 22.44
N HIS A 4 -3.65 -14.80 21.91
CA HIS A 4 -3.77 -14.38 20.52
C HIS A 4 -3.26 -12.95 20.48
N ALA A 5 -1.99 -12.78 20.10
CA ALA A 5 -1.46 -11.50 19.70
C ALA A 5 -2.23 -11.10 18.45
N ASP A 6 -3.30 -10.34 18.64
CA ASP A 6 -3.91 -9.55 17.59
C ASP A 6 -2.84 -8.51 17.21
N THR A 7 -1.98 -8.86 16.26
CA THR A 7 -1.12 -7.88 15.58
C THR A 7 -2.04 -7.04 14.70
N ALA A 8 -2.83 -6.18 15.34
CA ALA A 8 -3.51 -5.09 14.67
C ALA A 8 -2.43 -4.14 14.18
N GLY A 9 -1.92 -4.40 12.97
CA GLY A 9 -1.06 -3.48 12.25
C GLY A 9 -1.80 -2.16 12.08
N THR A 10 -1.11 -1.04 12.25
CA THR A 10 -1.70 0.28 11.98
C THR A 10 -2.03 0.36 10.49
N ILE A 11 -3.31 0.31 10.14
CA ILE A 11 -3.77 0.52 8.76
C ILE A 11 -3.50 1.97 8.36
N VAL A 12 -2.85 2.14 7.22
CA VAL A 12 -2.45 3.44 6.68
C VAL A 12 -3.45 3.88 5.63
N SER A 13 -4.33 4.81 5.98
CA SER A 13 -5.22 5.42 4.99
C SER A 13 -4.42 6.19 3.95
N LEU A 14 -4.69 5.87 2.68
CA LEU A 14 -4.15 6.57 1.53
C LEU A 14 -4.91 7.89 1.31
N PRO A 15 -4.22 8.98 0.92
CA PRO A 15 -4.88 10.23 0.54
C PRO A 15 -5.81 10.06 -0.67
N ASN A 16 -6.86 10.88 -0.75
CA ASN A 16 -7.77 10.89 -1.91
C ASN A 16 -7.05 11.24 -3.23
N ILE A 17 -6.00 12.08 -3.16
CA ILE A 17 -5.21 12.52 -4.31
C ILE A 17 -3.77 12.06 -4.14
N LEU A 18 -3.37 11.09 -4.95
CA LEU A 18 -2.03 10.52 -5.02
C LEU A 18 -1.37 10.90 -6.34
N ASN A 19 -0.80 12.10 -6.40
CA ASN A 19 -0.13 12.61 -7.60
C ASN A 19 1.38 12.86 -7.36
N LEU A 20 2.07 13.38 -8.37
CA LEU A 20 3.51 13.62 -8.29
C LEU A 20 3.92 14.52 -7.10
N SER A 21 3.09 15.50 -6.71
CA SER A 21 3.43 16.43 -5.62
C SER A 21 3.47 15.77 -4.23
N VAL A 22 2.82 14.62 -4.06
CA VAL A 22 2.78 13.88 -2.78
C VAL A 22 3.61 12.59 -2.80
N ALA A 23 4.25 12.26 -3.93
CA ALA A 23 4.98 11.01 -4.09
C ALA A 23 6.19 10.91 -3.15
N GLU A 24 6.90 12.03 -2.92
CA GLU A 24 8.04 12.08 -2.00
C GLU A 24 7.59 11.88 -0.54
N GLU A 25 6.57 12.61 -0.11
CA GLU A 25 5.98 12.47 1.23
C GLU A 25 5.47 11.05 1.48
N LEU A 26 4.80 10.45 0.49
CA LEU A 26 4.32 9.07 0.57
C LEU A 26 5.48 8.08 0.77
N LYS A 27 6.57 8.26 0.02
CA LYS A 27 7.76 7.43 0.14
C LYS A 27 8.38 7.55 1.53
N GLU A 28 8.53 8.77 2.05
CA GLU A 28 9.07 9.00 3.39
C GLU A 28 8.20 8.35 4.46
N LYS A 29 6.87 8.47 4.34
CA LYS A 29 5.91 7.82 5.23
C LYS A 29 6.09 6.30 5.26
N PHE A 30 6.23 5.65 4.10
CA PHE A 30 6.47 4.21 4.05
C PHE A 30 7.84 3.83 4.61
N LEU A 31 8.90 4.60 4.32
CA LEU A 31 10.23 4.35 4.88
C LEU A 31 10.28 4.46 6.41
N GLN A 32 9.38 5.23 7.03
CA GLN A 32 9.26 5.29 8.49
C GLN A 32 8.53 4.07 9.09
N GLN A 33 7.73 3.37 8.29
CA GLN A 33 6.91 2.24 8.74
C GLN A 33 7.56 0.88 8.47
N ILE A 34 8.23 0.71 7.33
CA ILE A 34 8.93 -0.54 6.95
C ILE A 34 9.97 -1.03 7.98
N PRO A 35 10.73 -0.17 8.70
CA PRO A 35 11.71 -0.61 9.71
C PRO A 35 11.08 -1.28 10.94
N VAL A 36 9.77 -1.11 11.14
CA VAL A 36 9.03 -1.68 12.26
C VAL A 36 8.53 -3.05 11.81
N LYS A 37 9.14 -4.13 12.32
CA LYS A 37 8.77 -5.52 12.00
C LYS A 37 7.25 -5.70 11.98
N GLY A 38 6.66 -5.87 10.80
CA GLY A 38 5.23 -6.05 10.65
C GLY A 38 4.79 -5.95 9.19
N ASP A 39 3.56 -6.39 8.96
CA ASP A 39 2.87 -6.21 7.69
C ASP A 39 2.58 -4.71 7.47
N LEU A 40 2.59 -4.30 6.20
CA LEU A 40 2.17 -2.96 5.78
C LEU A 40 0.73 -3.07 5.30
N GLU A 41 -0.19 -2.43 6.01
CA GLU A 41 -1.60 -2.42 5.66
C GLU A 41 -1.99 -1.03 5.13
N LEU A 42 -2.56 -0.98 3.94
CA LEU A 42 -3.00 0.26 3.29
C LEU A 42 -4.52 0.24 3.11
N ASP A 43 -5.19 1.33 3.46
CA ASP A 43 -6.60 1.54 3.13
C ASP A 43 -6.70 2.47 1.91
N ALA A 44 -7.28 1.95 0.83
CA ALA A 44 -7.37 2.59 -0.47
C ALA A 44 -8.81 2.98 -0.85
N ASP A 45 -9.76 2.98 0.09
CA ASP A 45 -11.19 3.19 -0.16
C ASP A 45 -11.49 4.58 -0.75
N HIS A 46 -10.82 5.61 -0.23
CA HIS A 46 -11.11 7.01 -0.56
C HIS A 46 -10.22 7.57 -1.69
N VAL A 47 -9.43 6.73 -2.36
CA VAL A 47 -8.56 7.19 -3.46
C VAL A 47 -9.41 7.59 -4.66
N GLU A 48 -9.42 8.87 -5.00
CA GLU A 48 -10.15 9.43 -6.15
C GLU A 48 -9.25 9.61 -7.37
N THR A 49 -7.95 9.84 -7.15
CA THR A 49 -6.97 10.01 -8.22
C THR A 49 -5.63 9.45 -7.79
N ILE A 50 -5.01 8.63 -8.65
CA ILE A 50 -3.64 8.16 -8.46
C ILE A 50 -2.86 8.23 -9.78
N THR A 51 -1.62 8.71 -9.73
CA THR A 51 -0.74 8.74 -10.89
C THR A 51 0.45 7.79 -10.71
N THR A 52 1.12 7.47 -11.82
CA THR A 52 2.19 6.46 -11.89
C THR A 52 3.27 6.60 -10.81
N PRO A 53 3.79 7.81 -10.46
CA PRO A 53 4.79 7.94 -9.40
C PRO A 53 4.33 7.39 -8.05
N CYS A 54 3.08 7.65 -7.64
CA CYS A 54 2.56 7.10 -6.38
C CYS A 54 2.36 5.58 -6.44
N ILE A 55 1.97 5.03 -7.60
CA ILE A 55 1.90 3.58 -7.81
C ILE A 55 3.29 2.95 -7.66
N GLN A 56 4.32 3.56 -8.25
CA GLN A 56 5.71 3.08 -8.12
C GLN A 56 6.19 3.09 -6.67
N VAL A 57 5.82 4.12 -5.89
CA VAL A 57 6.15 4.20 -4.46
C VAL A 57 5.46 3.08 -3.67
N ILE A 58 4.16 2.84 -3.90
CA ILE A 58 3.42 1.75 -3.26
C ILE A 58 4.03 0.39 -3.61
N ILE A 59 4.35 0.17 -4.88
CA ILE A 59 4.96 -1.09 -5.34
C ILE A 59 6.32 -1.29 -4.70
N SER A 60 7.15 -0.24 -4.67
CA SER A 60 8.48 -0.30 -4.06
C SER A 60 8.39 -0.63 -2.57
N ALA A 61 7.42 -0.05 -1.85
CA ALA A 61 7.16 -0.37 -0.45
C ALA A 61 6.74 -1.83 -0.29
N GLY A 62 5.77 -2.31 -1.09
CA GLY A 62 5.30 -3.69 -1.06
C GLY A 62 6.41 -4.71 -1.28
N LEU A 63 7.23 -4.52 -2.31
CA LEU A 63 8.38 -5.39 -2.58
C LEU A 63 9.42 -5.35 -1.46
N SER A 64 9.66 -4.18 -0.86
CA SER A 64 10.63 -4.05 0.26
C SER A 64 10.15 -4.75 1.53
N VAL A 65 8.84 -4.70 1.81
CA VAL A 65 8.19 -5.40 2.92
C VAL A 65 8.26 -6.91 2.71
N GLU A 66 8.00 -7.38 1.48
CA GLU A 66 8.10 -8.79 1.11
C GLU A 66 9.53 -9.34 1.19
N ASP A 67 10.53 -8.57 0.75
CA ASP A 67 11.96 -8.95 0.88
C ASP A 67 12.38 -9.11 2.34
N SER A 68 11.70 -8.40 3.25
CA SER A 68 11.88 -8.51 4.70
C SER A 68 11.08 -9.64 5.35
N GLY A 69 10.33 -10.43 4.57
CA GLY A 69 9.52 -11.56 5.05
C GLY A 69 8.14 -11.20 5.60
N ASN A 70 7.70 -9.95 5.45
CA ASN A 70 6.36 -9.48 5.83
C ASN A 70 5.46 -9.36 4.59
N LYS A 71 4.22 -8.89 4.76
CA LYS A 71 3.24 -8.76 3.68
C LYS A 71 2.76 -7.32 3.50
N LEU A 72 2.43 -6.97 2.26
CA LEU A 72 1.60 -5.81 1.95
C LEU A 72 0.14 -6.27 1.80
N ALA A 73 -0.77 -5.61 2.51
CA ALA A 73 -2.21 -5.77 2.37
C ALA A 73 -2.84 -4.46 1.89
N ILE A 74 -3.66 -4.52 0.84
CA ILE A 74 -4.43 -3.39 0.32
C ILE A 74 -5.90 -3.65 0.59
N HIS A 75 -6.45 -2.87 1.51
CA HIS A 75 -7.86 -2.89 1.90
C HIS A 75 -8.66 -1.97 0.98
N ASN A 76 -9.85 -2.43 0.59
CA ASN A 76 -10.87 -1.65 -0.11
C ASN A 76 -10.31 -0.80 -1.29
N PRO A 77 -9.60 -1.37 -2.28
CA PRO A 77 -9.10 -0.57 -3.38
C PRO A 77 -10.25 0.09 -4.14
N SER A 78 -10.26 1.42 -4.16
CA SER A 78 -11.24 2.19 -4.93
C SER A 78 -11.20 1.83 -6.42
N GLN A 79 -12.21 2.26 -7.16
CA GLN A 79 -12.25 2.08 -8.61
C GLN A 79 -11.07 2.79 -9.29
N ALA A 80 -10.78 4.03 -8.91
CA ALA A 80 -9.65 4.80 -9.46
C ALA A 80 -8.30 4.14 -9.17
N PHE A 81 -8.14 3.55 -7.99
CA PHE A 81 -6.94 2.80 -7.62
C PHE A 81 -6.80 1.54 -8.48
N SER A 82 -7.85 0.75 -8.57
CA SER A 82 -7.87 -0.51 -9.34
C SER A 82 -7.64 -0.29 -10.83
N ASP A 83 -8.28 0.74 -11.40
CA ASP A 83 -8.13 1.09 -12.82
C ASP A 83 -6.71 1.54 -13.13
N ALA A 84 -6.07 2.31 -12.25
CA ALA A 84 -4.70 2.74 -12.50
C ALA A 84 -3.69 1.57 -12.49
N PHE A 85 -3.89 0.54 -11.65
CA PHE A 85 -3.11 -0.71 -11.74
C PHE A 85 -3.40 -1.47 -13.03
N ARG A 86 -4.67 -1.53 -13.46
CA ARG A 86 -5.08 -2.18 -14.71
C ARG A 86 -4.46 -1.50 -15.94
N ASP A 87 -4.50 -0.18 -16.00
CA ASP A 87 -4.00 0.63 -17.10
C ASP A 87 -2.48 0.48 -17.29
N LEU A 88 -1.75 0.22 -16.18
CA LEU A 88 -0.32 -0.06 -16.21
C LEU A 88 0.02 -1.54 -16.46
N GLY A 89 -0.98 -2.42 -16.59
CA GLY A 89 -0.76 -3.86 -16.75
C GLY A 89 -0.27 -4.55 -15.49
N LEU A 90 -0.55 -3.99 -14.31
CA LEU A 90 -0.08 -4.44 -12.99
C LEU A 90 -1.19 -5.05 -12.14
N ILE A 91 -2.34 -5.40 -12.74
CA ILE A 91 -3.51 -5.88 -12.00
C ILE A 91 -3.22 -7.16 -11.19
N ASP A 92 -2.39 -8.07 -11.71
CA ASP A 92 -2.03 -9.30 -10.99
C ASP A 92 -1.28 -9.01 -9.68
N LEU A 93 -0.52 -7.91 -9.65
CA LEU A 93 0.17 -7.47 -8.44
C LEU A 93 -0.81 -6.89 -7.42
N LEU A 94 -1.85 -6.17 -7.87
CA LEU A 94 -2.92 -5.71 -7.00
C LEU A 94 -3.71 -6.89 -6.44
N GLU A 95 -4.09 -7.88 -7.26
CA GLU A 95 -4.82 -9.07 -6.81
C GLU A 95 -4.00 -9.90 -5.80
N LYS A 96 -2.66 -9.90 -5.91
CA LYS A 96 -1.79 -10.51 -4.90
C LYS A 96 -1.89 -9.84 -3.53
N TRP A 97 -1.99 -8.51 -3.49
CA TRP A 97 -1.94 -7.72 -2.25
C TRP A 97 -3.30 -7.38 -1.68
N LYS A 98 -4.37 -7.50 -2.48
CA LYS A 98 -5.72 -7.20 -2.03
C LYS A 98 -6.19 -8.21 -0.99
N VAL A 99 -6.82 -7.70 0.08
CA VAL A 99 -7.43 -8.48 1.17
C VAL A 99 -8.92 -8.21 1.30
#